data_AF-A0ABD2ARP2-F1
#
_entry.id   AF-A0ABD2ARP2-F1
#
_cell.length_a   1.000
_cell.length_b   1.000
_cell.length_c   1.000
_cell.angle_alpha   90.00
_cell.angle_beta   90.00
_cell.angle_gamma   90.00
#
_symmetry.space_group_name_H-M   'P 1'
#
loop_
_entity.id
_entity.type
_entity.pdbx_description
1 polymer ?
#
loop_
_entity_poly.entity_id
_entity_poly.type
_entity_poly.pdbx_seq_one_letter_code
_entity_poly.pdbx_strand_id
1 'polypeptide(L)'
;MMKKKYVNVIVLWQLLIIININAKTTQILMPMKIDMPIDSSSQATNNEESPESNVMNDLLKKGQFFRDLFSEQLSAHEIEFGHVCENPDEWEQRFERKDMKANNYRGKVKWGNKNGEYGEHYWDLNH
;
A
#
# COMPACT_ATOMS: atom_id res chain seq x y z
N MET A 1 24.67 23.20 -42.04
CA MET A 1 25.19 23.36 -40.66
C MET A 1 24.07 23.70 -39.67
N MET A 2 22.99 22.90 -39.59
CA MET A 2 21.81 23.19 -38.71
C MET A 2 21.48 22.10 -37.68
N LYS A 3 22.07 20.89 -37.78
CA LYS A 3 21.67 19.74 -36.96
C LYS A 3 22.15 19.82 -35.50
N LYS A 4 23.29 20.45 -35.21
CA LYS A 4 23.88 20.52 -33.85
C LYS A 4 23.04 21.35 -32.87
N LYS A 5 22.39 22.43 -33.33
CA LYS A 5 21.57 23.30 -32.47
C LYS A 5 20.30 22.59 -31.98
N TYR A 6 19.65 21.82 -32.85
CA TYR A 6 18.45 21.05 -32.50
C TYR A 6 18.72 19.93 -31.51
N VAL A 7 19.86 19.23 -31.64
CA VAL A 7 20.25 18.17 -30.70
C VAL A 7 20.44 18.74 -29.28
N ASN A 8 21.08 19.91 -29.14
CA ASN A 8 21.27 20.54 -27.83
C ASN A 8 19.94 20.98 -27.18
N VAL A 9 18.97 21.46 -27.97
CA VAL A 9 17.65 21.84 -27.46
C VAL A 9 16.89 20.61 -26.96
N ILE A 10 16.95 19.49 -27.68
CA ILE A 10 16.28 18.24 -27.29
C ILE A 10 16.90 17.67 -26.01
N VAL A 11 18.23 17.69 -25.88
CA VAL A 11 18.93 17.21 -24.67
C VAL A 11 18.59 18.08 -23.45
N LEU A 12 18.53 19.41 -23.62
CA LEU A 12 18.10 20.31 -22.54
C LEU A 12 16.64 20.06 -22.12
N TRP A 13 15.76 19.78 -23.09
CA TRP A 13 14.37 19.46 -22.80
C TRP A 13 14.20 18.14 -22.05
N GLN A 14 14.97 17.11 -22.41
CA GLN A 14 14.98 15.83 -21.68
C GLN A 14 15.54 15.95 -20.26
N LEU A 15 16.59 16.75 -20.05
CA LEU A 15 17.13 17.02 -18.71
C LEU A 15 16.10 17.73 -17.81
N LEU A 16 15.34 18.69 -18.35
CA LEU A 16 14.28 19.37 -17.61
C LEU A 16 13.15 18.42 -17.20
N ILE A 17 12.77 17.45 -18.05
CA ILE A 17 11.75 16.44 -17.71
C ILE A 17 12.23 15.58 -16.52
N ILE A 18 13.47 15.09 -16.56
CA ILE A 18 14.03 14.23 -15.50
C ILE A 18 14.07 14.96 -14.14
N ILE A 19 14.45 16.24 -14.13
CA ILE A 19 14.47 17.06 -12.91
C ILE A 19 13.06 17.21 -12.33
N ASN A 20 12.05 17.45 -13.16
CA ASN A 20 10.66 17.63 -12.70
C ASN A 20 10.05 16.34 -12.14
N ILE A 21 10.41 15.16 -12.69
CA ILE A 21 9.95 13.87 -12.16
C ILE A 21 10.55 13.62 -10.77
N ASN A 22 11.87 13.83 -10.61
CA ASN A 22 12.55 13.64 -9.33
C ASN A 22 12.09 14.62 -8.24
N ALA A 23 11.70 15.85 -8.62
CA ALA A 23 11.17 16.84 -7.67
C ALA A 23 9.74 16.52 -7.17
N LYS A 24 8.95 15.74 -7.94
CA LYS A 24 7.64 15.28 -7.50
C LYS A 24 7.72 14.05 -6.60
N THR A 25 8.67 13.13 -6.85
CA THR A 25 8.88 11.96 -5.99
C THR A 25 9.40 12.34 -4.59
N THR A 26 10.22 13.39 -4.47
CA THR A 26 10.68 13.86 -3.15
C THR A 26 9.59 14.55 -2.31
N GLN A 27 8.53 15.10 -2.94
CA GLN A 27 7.40 15.67 -2.21
C GLN A 27 6.41 14.63 -1.71
N ILE A 28 6.41 13.43 -2.30
CA ILE A 28 5.52 12.32 -1.90
C ILE A 28 6.18 11.48 -0.80
N LEU A 29 7.51 11.51 -0.66
CA LEU A 29 8.24 10.83 0.41
C LEU A 29 8.49 11.77 1.60
N MET A 30 7.43 12.37 2.15
CA MET A 30 7.54 12.90 3.51
C MET A 30 7.35 11.73 4.47
N PRO A 31 8.34 11.37 5.31
CA PRO A 31 8.07 10.46 6.41
C PRO A 31 7.02 11.13 7.28
N MET A 32 5.88 10.47 7.45
CA MET A 32 4.90 10.83 8.48
C MET A 32 5.63 10.77 9.82
N LYS A 33 6.06 11.93 10.32
CA LYS A 33 6.63 12.08 11.65
C LYS A 33 5.52 11.85 12.65
N ILE A 34 5.44 10.62 13.16
CA ILE A 34 4.72 10.33 14.38
C ILE A 34 5.68 10.73 15.51
N ASP A 35 5.60 11.98 15.94
CA ASP A 35 6.28 12.43 17.15
C ASP A 35 5.55 11.79 18.35
N MET A 36 5.90 10.55 18.66
CA MET A 36 5.46 9.87 19.87
C MET A 36 6.52 10.11 20.95
N PRO A 37 6.18 10.75 22.08
CA PRO A 37 7.08 10.78 23.22
C PRO A 37 7.11 9.37 23.82
N ILE A 38 8.19 8.63 23.53
CA ILE A 38 8.54 7.45 24.32
C ILE A 38 9.17 7.98 25.60
N ASP A 39 8.37 8.22 26.63
CA ASP A 39 8.90 8.33 27.98
C ASP A 39 8.77 6.97 28.65
N SER A 40 9.89 6.26 28.65
CA SER A 40 10.06 5.04 29.45
C SER A 40 10.26 5.47 30.90
N SER A 41 9.18 5.62 31.66
CA SER A 41 9.29 5.45 33.11
C SER A 41 7.98 4.92 33.69
N SER A 42 8.09 3.72 34.22
CA SER A 42 7.11 3.09 35.09
C SER A 42 6.95 3.90 36.37
N GLN A 43 5.77 4.43 36.64
CA GLN A 43 5.28 4.61 38.01
C GLN A 43 3.75 4.56 38.04
N ALA A 44 3.26 3.49 38.65
CA ALA A 44 1.87 3.37 39.04
C ALA A 44 1.56 4.41 40.12
N THR A 45 0.48 5.20 39.94
CA THR A 45 -0.49 5.53 41.00
C THR A 45 -1.64 6.38 40.47
N ASN A 46 -2.86 5.88 40.69
CA ASN A 46 -4.09 6.57 41.10
C ASN A 46 -4.80 7.52 40.11
N ASN A 47 -5.82 6.96 39.46
CA ASN A 47 -7.19 7.47 39.30
C ASN A 47 -7.41 8.99 39.19
N GLU A 48 -7.14 9.56 38.02
CA GLU A 48 -7.97 10.60 37.41
C GLU A 48 -8.02 10.32 35.90
N GLU A 49 -9.12 9.73 35.42
CA GLU A 49 -9.33 9.46 33.99
C GLU A 49 -9.50 10.78 33.22
N SER A 50 -8.39 11.33 32.74
CA SER A 50 -8.39 12.42 31.76
C SER A 50 -9.17 11.98 30.52
N PRO A 51 -10.01 12.86 29.92
CA PRO A 51 -10.69 12.56 28.66
C PRO A 51 -9.73 12.14 27.53
N GLU A 52 -8.46 12.56 27.57
CA GLU A 52 -7.43 12.14 26.63
C GLU A 52 -7.02 10.66 26.81
N SER A 53 -7.03 10.15 28.04
CA SER A 53 -6.71 8.72 28.32
C SER A 53 -7.81 7.79 27.78
N ASN A 54 -9.07 8.23 27.85
CA ASN A 54 -10.20 7.52 27.29
C ASN A 54 -10.16 7.50 25.76
N VAL A 55 -9.77 8.62 25.12
CA VAL A 55 -9.58 8.69 23.66
C VAL A 55 -8.42 7.80 23.20
N MET A 56 -7.28 7.79 23.90
CA MET A 56 -6.15 6.93 23.55
C MET A 56 -6.46 5.44 23.73
N ASN A 57 -7.16 5.07 24.81
CA ASN A 57 -7.65 3.71 25.00
C ASN A 57 -8.67 3.31 23.93
N ASP A 58 -9.53 4.22 23.48
CA ASP A 58 -10.51 3.95 22.43
C ASP A 58 -9.86 3.80 21.05
N LEU A 59 -8.78 4.56 20.78
CA LEU A 59 -7.96 4.42 19.58
C LEU A 59 -7.12 3.13 19.59
N LEU A 60 -6.56 2.75 20.75
CA LEU A 60 -5.88 1.47 20.93
C LEU A 60 -6.85 0.28 20.80
N LYS A 61 -8.08 0.41 21.32
CA LYS A 61 -9.16 -0.58 21.15
C LYS A 61 -9.66 -0.68 19.72
N LYS A 62 -9.62 0.41 18.93
CA LYS A 62 -9.94 0.39 17.50
C LYS A 62 -8.96 -0.40 16.66
N GLY A 63 -7.78 -0.74 17.20
CA GLY A 63 -6.81 -1.60 16.55
C GLY A 63 -6.13 -0.95 15.34
N GLN A 64 -4.96 -1.47 15.00
CA GLN A 64 -4.28 -1.05 13.78
C GLN A 64 -4.92 -1.76 12.58
N PHE A 65 -5.26 -0.99 11.56
CA PHE A 65 -5.80 -1.48 10.30
C PHE A 65 -4.77 -1.25 9.20
N PHE A 66 -4.44 -2.30 8.45
CA PHE A 66 -3.62 -2.21 7.26
C PHE A 66 -4.46 -2.56 6.04
N ARG A 67 -4.29 -1.79 4.96
CA ARG A 67 -4.84 -2.13 3.65
C ARG A 67 -3.90 -1.61 2.57
N ASP A 68 -3.55 -2.49 1.65
CA ASP A 68 -2.80 -2.18 0.45
C ASP A 68 -3.54 -2.71 -0.78
N LEU A 69 -3.51 -1.94 -1.87
CA LEU A 69 -4.11 -2.27 -3.14
C LEU A 69 -3.03 -2.19 -4.21
N PHE A 70 -2.96 -3.23 -5.05
CA PHE A 70 -2.02 -3.24 -6.16
C PHE A 70 -2.74 -3.56 -7.46
N SER A 71 -2.16 -3.08 -8.55
CA SER A 71 -2.55 -3.40 -9.91
C SER A 71 -1.32 -3.28 -10.80
N GLU A 72 -1.03 -4.32 -11.56
CA GLU A 72 0.12 -4.42 -12.43
C GLU A 72 -0.29 -4.92 -13.82
N GLN A 73 0.13 -4.18 -14.84
CA GLN A 73 -0.01 -4.59 -16.23
C GLN A 73 1.18 -5.46 -16.63
N LEU A 74 1.04 -6.79 -16.57
CA LEU A 74 2.10 -7.76 -16.87
C LEU A 74 2.46 -7.79 -18.36
N SER A 75 1.48 -7.55 -19.23
CA SER A 75 1.66 -7.44 -20.67
C SER A 75 0.57 -6.58 -21.31
N ALA A 76 0.60 -6.34 -22.62
CA ALA A 76 -0.44 -5.57 -23.31
C ALA A 76 -1.87 -6.12 -23.10
N HIS A 77 -2.01 -7.41 -22.79
CA HIS A 77 -3.32 -8.07 -22.64
C HIS A 77 -3.50 -8.76 -21.28
N GLU A 78 -2.51 -8.70 -20.38
CA GLU A 78 -2.56 -9.38 -19.07
C GLU A 78 -2.43 -8.34 -17.96
N ILE A 79 -3.37 -8.39 -17.02
CA ILE A 79 -3.39 -7.54 -15.82
C ILE A 79 -3.54 -8.43 -14.58
N GLU A 80 -2.80 -8.11 -13.54
CA GLU A 80 -2.93 -8.68 -12.21
C GLU A 80 -3.33 -7.57 -11.23
N PHE A 81 -4.27 -7.86 -10.33
CA PHE A 81 -4.73 -6.89 -9.34
C PHE A 81 -5.15 -7.61 -8.06
N GLY A 82 -5.23 -6.86 -6.98
CA GLY A 82 -5.64 -7.42 -5.71
C GLY A 82 -5.37 -6.51 -4.54
N HIS A 83 -5.50 -7.09 -3.34
CA HIS A 83 -5.32 -6.37 -2.10
C HIS A 83 -4.81 -7.28 -0.99
N VAL A 84 -4.23 -6.64 0.01
CA VAL A 84 -3.93 -7.20 1.31
C VAL A 84 -4.62 -6.33 2.35
N CYS A 85 -5.36 -6.92 3.27
CA CYS A 85 -5.89 -6.20 4.42
C CYS A 85 -5.74 -7.00 5.71
N GLU A 86 -5.51 -6.28 6.80
CA GLU A 86 -5.34 -6.83 8.14
C GLU A 86 -6.00 -5.90 9.16
N ASN A 87 -6.71 -6.50 10.09
CA ASN A 87 -7.26 -5.86 11.28
C ASN A 87 -7.01 -6.79 12.49
N PRO A 88 -7.30 -6.36 13.73
CA PRO A 88 -7.01 -7.18 14.91
C PRO A 88 -7.72 -8.54 14.96
N ASP A 89 -8.81 -8.71 14.21
CA ASP A 89 -9.63 -9.91 14.23
C ASP A 89 -9.37 -10.82 13.02
N GLU A 90 -8.99 -10.27 11.87
CA GLU A 90 -8.88 -10.98 10.60
C GLU A 90 -7.89 -10.35 9.61
N TRP A 91 -7.41 -11.18 8.69
CA TRP A 91 -6.63 -10.76 7.53
C TRP A 91 -7.11 -11.46 6.26
N GLU A 92 -7.00 -10.78 5.12
CA GLU A 92 -7.28 -11.34 3.79
C GLU A 92 -6.21 -10.88 2.80
N GLN A 93 -5.81 -11.78 1.90
CA GLN A 93 -5.05 -11.47 0.70
C GLN A 93 -5.78 -12.04 -0.51
N ARG A 94 -6.10 -11.19 -1.48
CA ARG A 94 -6.77 -11.57 -2.72
C ARG A 94 -5.95 -11.12 -3.91
N PHE A 95 -5.74 -12.02 -4.86
CA PHE A 95 -5.05 -11.74 -6.10
C PHE A 95 -5.84 -12.34 -7.26
N GLU A 96 -6.09 -11.54 -8.28
CA GLU A 96 -6.82 -11.93 -9.49
C GLU A 96 -6.00 -11.55 -10.72
N ARG A 97 -6.02 -12.43 -11.71
CA ARG A 97 -5.34 -12.21 -12.98
C ARG A 97 -6.30 -12.44 -14.13
N LYS A 98 -6.26 -11.51 -15.08
CA LYS A 98 -7.07 -11.53 -16.30
C LYS A 98 -6.16 -11.47 -17.53
N ASP A 99 -6.25 -12.49 -18.37
CA ASP A 99 -5.73 -12.46 -19.73
C ASP A 99 -6.88 -12.12 -20.70
N MET A 100 -6.87 -10.90 -21.22
CA MET A 100 -7.88 -10.37 -22.13
C MET A 100 -7.83 -11.02 -23.52
N LYS A 101 -6.70 -11.59 -23.92
CA LYS A 101 -6.54 -12.25 -25.23
C LYS A 101 -7.02 -13.68 -25.19
N ALA A 102 -6.68 -14.42 -24.14
CA ALA A 102 -7.14 -15.79 -23.94
C ALA A 102 -8.55 -15.86 -23.32
N ASN A 103 -9.09 -14.73 -22.85
CA ASN A 103 -10.31 -14.68 -22.03
C ASN A 103 -10.23 -15.60 -20.79
N ASN A 104 -9.02 -15.75 -20.24
CA ASN A 104 -8.76 -16.54 -19.04
C ASN A 104 -8.82 -15.63 -17.80
N TYR A 105 -9.48 -16.14 -16.76
CA TYR A 105 -9.57 -15.49 -15.46
C TYR A 105 -9.16 -16.50 -14.38
N ARG A 106 -8.19 -16.12 -13.58
CA ARG A 106 -7.71 -16.94 -12.46
C ARG A 106 -7.54 -16.10 -11.22
N GLY A 107 -7.66 -16.72 -10.06
CA GLY A 107 -7.48 -16.01 -8.81
C GLY A 107 -7.15 -16.92 -7.65
N LYS A 108 -6.70 -16.28 -6.59
CA LYS A 108 -6.42 -16.89 -5.30
C LYS A 108 -6.85 -15.95 -4.18
N VAL A 109 -7.39 -16.52 -3.12
CA VAL A 109 -7.65 -15.82 -1.86
C VAL A 109 -7.08 -16.63 -0.72
N LYS A 110 -6.49 -15.93 0.24
CA LYS A 110 -6.07 -16.47 1.54
C LYS A 110 -6.67 -15.58 2.62
N TRP A 111 -7.13 -16.18 3.70
CA TRP A 111 -7.70 -15.44 4.82
C TRP A 111 -7.41 -16.16 6.12
N GLY A 112 -7.39 -15.42 7.22
CA GLY A 112 -7.34 -16.01 8.55
C GLY A 112 -7.84 -15.05 9.62
N ASN A 113 -8.00 -15.56 10.84
CA ASN A 113 -8.49 -14.79 11.97
C ASN A 113 -7.66 -14.97 13.24
N LYS A 114 -7.95 -14.16 14.26
CA LYS A 114 -7.26 -14.16 15.56
C LYS A 114 -7.35 -15.49 16.32
N ASN A 115 -8.33 -16.34 16.00
CA ASN A 115 -8.49 -17.65 16.61
C ASN A 115 -7.63 -18.73 15.91
N GLY A 116 -6.90 -18.36 14.86
CA GLY A 116 -6.09 -19.28 14.06
C GLY A 116 -6.87 -20.03 12.99
N GLU A 117 -8.14 -19.70 12.77
CA GLU A 117 -8.88 -20.22 11.62
C GLU A 117 -8.31 -19.60 10.35
N TYR A 118 -8.22 -20.39 9.29
CA TYR A 118 -7.55 -20.01 8.06
C TYR A 118 -8.12 -20.80 6.88
N GLY A 119 -8.10 -20.19 5.71
CA GLY A 119 -8.48 -20.85 4.47
C GLY A 119 -7.78 -20.27 3.26
N GLU A 120 -7.69 -21.11 2.23
CA GLU A 120 -7.25 -20.73 0.89
C GLU A 120 -8.24 -21.22 -0.14
N HIS A 121 -8.47 -20.41 -1.17
CA HIS A 121 -9.28 -20.81 -2.31
C HIS A 121 -8.64 -20.33 -3.61
N TYR A 122 -8.65 -21.20 -4.61
CA TYR A 122 -8.04 -21.01 -5.92
C TYR A 122 -9.06 -21.33 -6.99
N TRP A 123 -9.08 -20.53 -8.05
CA TRP A 123 -9.96 -20.77 -9.21
C TRP A 123 -9.25 -20.40 -10.51
N ASP A 124 -9.64 -21.11 -11.58
CA ASP A 124 -9.28 -20.84 -12.96
C ASP A 124 -10.53 -21.09 -13.82
N LEU A 125 -11.01 -20.06 -14.50
CA LEU A 125 -12.24 -20.08 -15.30
C LEU A 125 -11.99 -20.37 -16.78
N ASN A 126 -10.86 -21.01 -17.11
CA ASN A 126 -10.64 -21.58 -18.44
C ASN A 126 -11.65 -22.72 -18.70
N HIS A 127 -12.72 -22.44 -19.44
CA HIS A 127 -13.70 -23.42 -19.88
C HIS A 127 -13.78 -23.50 -21.41
#